data_AF-A0AA40C3I4-F1
#
_entry.id   AF-A0AA40C3I4-F1
#
_cell.length_a   1.000
_cell.length_b   1.000
_cell.length_c   1.000
_cell.angle_alpha   90.00
_cell.angle_beta   90.00
_cell.angle_gamma   90.00
#
_symmetry.space_group_name_H-M   'P 1'
#
loop_
_entity.id
_entity.type
_entity.pdbx_description
1 polymer ?
#
loop_
_entity_poly.entity_id
_entity_poly.type
_entity_poly.pdbx_seq_one_letter_code
_entity_poly.pdbx_strand_id
1 'polypeptide(L)'
;AIVKAINIERNGGIIDHRVIKIVLGPTVSLRYDESNLYVRTPDFYQHYFKQPFLRATIRFYQDESKQFLSDYGVIQYMKKAETRLDEEEERIRTYLPAAITIPLETATKETLIAWHAHILRAQFQDLLDNEYEEDMARMFNLLSRIPNGLDPLRREFEARLRKAGLSGVFNADSRLEKLKPRIFNGAI
;
A
#
# COMPACT_ATOMS: atom_id res chain seq x y z
N ALA A 1 -12.09 -5.34 -20.06
CA ALA A 1 -11.33 -4.29 -20.75
C ALA A 1 -10.63 -3.34 -19.77
N ILE A 2 -11.36 -2.69 -18.84
CA ILE A 2 -10.79 -1.70 -17.89
C ILE A 2 -9.62 -2.25 -17.06
N VAL A 3 -9.78 -3.42 -16.43
CA VAL A 3 -8.71 -4.07 -15.66
C VAL A 3 -7.45 -4.30 -16.49
N LYS A 4 -7.59 -4.65 -17.77
CA LYS A 4 -6.46 -4.84 -18.67
C LYS A 4 -5.74 -3.52 -18.94
N ALA A 5 -6.48 -2.44 -19.19
CA ALA A 5 -5.91 -1.11 -19.38
C ALA A 5 -5.14 -0.64 -18.13
N ILE A 6 -5.70 -0.83 -16.94
CA ILE A 6 -5.01 -0.47 -15.69
C ILE A 6 -3.73 -1.30 -15.49
N ASN A 7 -3.74 -2.60 -15.84
CA ASN A 7 -2.52 -3.40 -15.78
C ASN A 7 -1.46 -2.98 -16.81
N ILE A 8 -1.87 -2.47 -17.99
CA ILE A 8 -0.93 -1.87 -18.94
C ILE A 8 -0.27 -0.64 -18.31
N GLU A 9 -1.04 0.21 -17.65
CA GLU A 9 -0.52 1.39 -16.93
C GLU A 9 0.44 1.00 -15.80
N ARG A 10 0.09 0.00 -14.98
CA ARG A 10 1.00 -0.51 -13.92
C ARG A 10 2.33 -1.02 -14.47
N ASN A 11 2.34 -1.49 -15.71
CA ASN A 11 3.57 -1.93 -16.39
C ASN A 11 4.28 -0.80 -17.14
N GLY A 12 3.94 0.47 -16.85
CA GLY A 12 4.55 1.65 -17.46
C GLY A 12 3.96 2.06 -18.81
N GLY A 13 2.85 1.43 -19.23
CA GLY A 13 2.13 1.80 -20.45
C GLY A 13 1.32 3.08 -20.30
N ILE A 14 1.06 3.76 -21.41
CA ILE A 14 0.22 4.97 -21.44
C ILE A 14 -1.23 4.58 -21.75
N ILE A 15 -2.18 5.12 -20.99
CA ILE A 15 -3.61 4.90 -21.20
C ILE A 15 -4.38 6.23 -21.23
N ASP A 16 -5.52 6.25 -21.92
CA ASP A 16 -6.43 7.40 -21.89
C ASP A 16 -7.37 7.31 -20.69
N HIS A 17 -7.08 8.09 -19.64
CA HIS A 17 -7.88 8.14 -18.41
C HIS A 17 -9.32 8.58 -18.65
N ARG A 18 -9.59 9.37 -19.71
CA ARG A 18 -10.94 9.85 -20.03
C ARG A 18 -11.86 8.69 -20.37
N VAL A 19 -11.34 7.68 -21.06
CA VAL A 19 -12.10 6.46 -21.40
C VAL A 19 -12.52 5.72 -20.14
N ILE A 20 -11.62 5.59 -19.16
CA ILE A 20 -11.94 4.95 -17.88
C ILE A 20 -12.99 5.76 -17.11
N LYS A 21 -12.83 7.10 -17.03
CA LYS A 21 -13.80 7.99 -16.39
C LYS A 21 -15.20 7.87 -17.01
N ILE A 22 -15.29 7.89 -18.34
CA ILE A 22 -16.58 7.78 -19.05
C ILE A 22 -17.26 6.44 -18.77
N VAL A 23 -16.49 5.34 -18.72
CA VAL A 23 -17.07 4.02 -18.47
C VAL A 23 -17.52 3.85 -17.02
N LEU A 24 -16.82 4.48 -16.06
CA LEU A 24 -17.14 4.36 -14.63
C LEU A 24 -18.10 5.44 -14.11
N GLY A 25 -18.22 6.59 -14.78
CA GLY A 25 -19.02 7.75 -14.36
C GLY A 25 -20.54 7.51 -14.28
N PRO A 26 -21.19 6.93 -15.31
CA PRO A 26 -22.64 6.70 -15.31
C PRO A 26 -23.14 5.74 -14.22
N THR A 27 -22.24 4.97 -13.59
CA THR A 27 -22.57 4.04 -12.50
C THR A 27 -22.84 4.73 -11.15
N VAL A 28 -22.52 6.02 -11.01
CA VAL A 28 -22.66 6.77 -9.75
C VAL A 28 -23.78 7.82 -9.80
N SER A 29 -24.21 8.27 -10.99
CA SER A 29 -25.10 9.43 -11.15
C SER A 29 -26.58 9.12 -11.47
N LEU A 30 -26.99 7.86 -11.55
CA LEU A 30 -28.41 7.52 -11.78
C LEU A 30 -29.18 7.44 -10.46
N ARG A 31 -29.47 8.61 -9.89
CA ARG A 31 -30.63 8.82 -9.02
C ARG A 31 -31.54 9.81 -9.76
N TYR A 32 -32.81 9.43 -9.90
CA TYR A 32 -33.91 10.10 -10.62
C TYR A 32 -34.06 9.74 -12.11
N ASP A 33 -34.88 8.73 -12.40
CA ASP A 33 -36.19 8.90 -13.06
C ASP A 33 -36.99 7.57 -13.02
N GLU A 34 -38.30 7.63 -12.80
CA GLU A 34 -39.19 6.48 -12.49
C GLU A 34 -39.78 5.79 -13.73
N SER A 35 -39.30 6.07 -14.95
CA SER A 35 -39.86 5.45 -16.15
C SER A 35 -38.82 4.76 -17.03
N ASN A 36 -38.71 3.44 -16.80
CA ASN A 36 -38.18 2.40 -17.68
C ASN A 36 -36.66 2.13 -17.78
N LEU A 37 -36.35 0.88 -17.39
CA LEU A 37 -35.31 -0.04 -17.85
C LEU A 37 -33.83 0.29 -17.56
N TYR A 38 -33.16 -0.70 -16.95
CA TYR A 38 -31.76 -0.73 -16.52
C TYR A 38 -31.45 0.03 -15.23
N VAL A 39 -32.04 -0.52 -14.17
CA VAL A 39 -31.39 -0.77 -12.88
C VAL A 39 -29.88 -1.02 -13.05
N ARG A 40 -29.07 0.04 -13.19
CA ARG A 40 -27.64 0.01 -12.88
C ARG A 40 -27.54 0.24 -11.38
N THR A 41 -28.00 -0.75 -10.62
CA THR A 41 -27.95 -0.74 -9.16
C THR A 41 -26.50 -0.62 -8.69
N PRO A 42 -26.29 -0.11 -7.46
CA PRO A 42 -25.03 -0.28 -6.73
C PRO A 42 -24.45 -1.72 -6.85
N ASP A 43 -25.31 -2.73 -6.94
CA ASP A 43 -24.94 -4.13 -7.14
C ASP A 43 -24.20 -4.39 -8.45
N PHE A 44 -24.56 -3.71 -9.55
CA PHE A 44 -23.87 -3.88 -10.83
C PHE A 44 -22.43 -3.35 -10.75
N TYR A 45 -22.23 -2.15 -10.21
CA TYR A 45 -20.89 -1.60 -9.98
C TYR A 45 -20.08 -2.49 -9.04
N GLN A 46 -20.70 -2.93 -7.94
CA GLN A 46 -20.12 -3.83 -6.96
C GLN A 46 -19.63 -5.14 -7.62
N HIS A 47 -20.47 -5.79 -8.43
CA HIS A 47 -20.22 -7.14 -8.95
C HIS A 47 -19.40 -7.17 -10.24
N TYR A 48 -19.62 -6.23 -11.15
CA TYR A 48 -18.99 -6.25 -12.47
C TYR A 48 -17.73 -5.40 -12.57
N PHE A 49 -17.56 -4.41 -11.70
CA PHE A 49 -16.34 -3.61 -11.65
C PHE A 49 -15.55 -3.81 -10.36
N LYS A 50 -16.09 -3.41 -9.21
CA LYS A 50 -15.36 -3.33 -7.93
C LYS A 50 -14.74 -4.66 -7.53
N GLN A 51 -15.53 -5.73 -7.42
CA GLN A 51 -15.01 -7.04 -7.00
C GLN A 51 -13.99 -7.64 -7.99
N PRO A 52 -14.25 -7.68 -9.32
CA PRO A 52 -13.27 -8.11 -10.30
C PRO A 52 -11.99 -7.27 -10.30
N PHE A 53 -12.12 -5.94 -10.18
CA PHE A 53 -10.99 -5.01 -10.17
C PHE A 53 -10.09 -5.21 -8.94
N LEU A 54 -10.67 -5.33 -7.74
CA LEU A 54 -9.90 -5.59 -6.52
C LEU A 54 -9.20 -6.95 -6.59
N ARG A 55 -9.91 -8.02 -7.01
CA ARG A 55 -9.29 -9.35 -7.17
C ARG A 55 -8.13 -9.33 -8.16
N ALA A 56 -8.29 -8.66 -9.29
CA ALA A 56 -7.23 -8.54 -10.29
C ALA A 56 -6.04 -7.71 -9.76
N THR A 57 -6.30 -6.67 -8.98
CA THR A 57 -5.27 -5.84 -8.36
C THR A 57 -4.48 -6.61 -7.30
N ILE A 58 -5.18 -7.34 -6.43
CA ILE A 58 -4.55 -8.23 -5.45
C ILE A 58 -3.66 -9.22 -6.20
N ARG A 59 -4.20 -9.97 -7.16
CA ARG A 59 -3.40 -10.94 -7.92
C ARG A 59 -2.18 -10.31 -8.60
N PHE A 60 -2.34 -9.16 -9.24
CA PHE A 60 -1.23 -8.44 -9.88
C PHE A 60 -0.10 -8.16 -8.87
N TYR A 61 -0.42 -7.55 -7.74
CA TYR A 61 0.59 -7.22 -6.73
C TYR A 61 1.11 -8.44 -5.99
N GLN A 62 0.32 -9.51 -5.88
CA GLN A 62 0.77 -10.76 -5.31
C GLN A 62 1.86 -11.41 -6.16
N ASP A 63 1.65 -11.45 -7.47
CA ASP A 63 2.60 -12.03 -8.43
C ASP A 63 3.85 -11.13 -8.53
N GLU A 64 3.67 -9.81 -8.69
CA GLU A 64 4.78 -8.87 -8.78
C GLU A 64 5.63 -8.84 -7.51
N SER A 65 5.01 -8.75 -6.33
CA SER A 65 5.76 -8.62 -5.07
C SER A 65 6.62 -9.85 -4.78
N LYS A 66 6.06 -11.06 -4.99
CA LYS A 66 6.80 -12.31 -4.80
C LYS A 66 8.00 -12.41 -5.75
N GLN A 67 7.78 -12.15 -7.03
CA GLN A 67 8.84 -12.21 -8.02
C GLN A 67 9.93 -11.17 -7.70
N PHE A 68 9.53 -9.93 -7.44
CA PHE A 68 10.48 -8.85 -7.19
C PHE A 68 11.28 -9.05 -5.90
N LEU A 69 10.65 -9.56 -4.83
CA LEU A 69 11.35 -9.93 -3.60
C LEU A 69 12.42 -11.00 -3.86
N SER A 70 12.07 -12.02 -4.64
CA SER A 70 12.99 -13.11 -5.00
C SER A 70 14.18 -12.60 -5.83
N ASP A 71 13.93 -11.69 -6.76
CA ASP A 71 14.94 -11.25 -7.74
C ASP A 71 15.87 -10.16 -7.18
N TYR A 72 15.38 -9.28 -6.30
CA TYR A 72 16.10 -8.07 -5.88
C TYR A 72 16.25 -7.89 -4.37
N GLY A 73 15.62 -8.74 -3.55
CA GLY A 73 15.70 -8.69 -2.10
C GLY A 73 14.84 -7.61 -1.43
N VAL A 74 14.88 -7.61 -0.09
CA VAL A 74 13.94 -6.87 0.76
C VAL A 74 14.08 -5.35 0.63
N ILE A 75 15.31 -4.84 0.59
CA ILE A 75 15.56 -3.38 0.53
C ILE A 75 14.98 -2.78 -0.76
N GLN A 76 15.26 -3.41 -1.91
CA GLN A 76 14.72 -2.95 -3.20
C GLN A 76 13.20 -3.12 -3.24
N TYR A 77 12.69 -4.21 -2.68
CA TYR A 77 11.25 -4.40 -2.58
C TYR A 77 10.56 -3.30 -1.78
N MET A 78 11.10 -2.89 -0.63
CA MET A 78 10.49 -1.82 0.17
C MET A 78 10.36 -0.52 -0.64
N LYS A 79 11.40 -0.14 -1.40
CA LYS A 79 11.36 1.04 -2.29
C LYS A 79 10.26 0.90 -3.34
N LYS A 80 10.17 -0.28 -3.96
CA LYS A 80 9.13 -0.57 -4.95
C LYS A 80 7.72 -0.56 -4.35
N ALA A 81 7.55 -1.08 -3.14
CA ALA A 81 6.27 -1.09 -2.44
C ALA A 81 5.78 0.34 -2.15
N GLU A 82 6.65 1.25 -1.72
CA GLU A 82 6.33 2.68 -1.57
C GLU A 82 5.84 3.26 -2.90
N THR A 83 6.60 3.10 -3.99
CA THR A 83 6.22 3.60 -5.31
C THR A 83 4.87 3.05 -5.77
N ARG A 84 4.60 1.75 -5.60
CA ARG A 84 3.32 1.14 -6.00
C ARG A 84 2.14 1.67 -5.19
N LEU A 85 2.33 1.95 -3.89
CA LEU A 85 1.28 2.54 -3.06
C LEU A 85 0.94 3.96 -3.53
N ASP A 86 1.95 4.77 -3.82
CA ASP A 86 1.78 6.15 -4.28
C ASP A 86 1.12 6.19 -5.67
N GLU A 87 1.48 5.26 -6.57
CA GLU A 87 0.84 5.12 -7.88
C GLU A 87 -0.65 4.76 -7.77
N GLU A 88 -1.04 3.90 -6.83
CA GLU A 88 -2.46 3.57 -6.60
C GLU A 88 -3.23 4.74 -5.97
N GLU A 89 -2.59 5.51 -5.09
CA GLU A 89 -3.19 6.72 -4.54
C GLU A 89 -3.43 7.78 -5.63
N GLU A 90 -2.45 8.02 -6.50
CA GLU A 90 -2.63 8.90 -7.66
C GLU A 90 -3.73 8.39 -8.60
N ARG A 91 -3.81 7.06 -8.80
CA ARG A 91 -4.86 6.46 -9.64
C ARG A 91 -6.25 6.71 -9.08
N ILE A 92 -6.40 6.58 -7.76
CA ILE A 92 -7.63 6.93 -7.05
C ILE A 92 -7.99 8.38 -7.29
N ARG A 93 -7.04 9.30 -7.04
CA ARG A 93 -7.24 10.74 -7.16
C ARG A 93 -7.56 11.18 -8.59
N THR A 94 -6.90 10.58 -9.58
CA THR A 94 -6.97 11.05 -10.96
C THR A 94 -8.25 10.61 -11.65
N TYR A 95 -8.64 9.33 -11.55
CA TYR A 95 -9.70 8.80 -12.42
C TYR A 95 -10.58 7.68 -11.88
N LEU A 96 -10.31 7.10 -10.71
CA LEU A 96 -11.18 6.07 -10.16
C LEU A 96 -12.36 6.67 -9.35
N PRO A 97 -13.51 5.99 -9.28
CA PRO A 97 -14.63 6.44 -8.46
C PRO A 97 -14.30 6.36 -6.96
N ALA A 98 -14.71 7.37 -6.18
CA ALA A 98 -14.45 7.45 -4.73
C ALA A 98 -14.90 6.20 -3.94
N ALA A 99 -15.93 5.48 -4.41
CA ALA A 99 -16.41 4.24 -3.79
C ALA A 99 -15.39 3.08 -3.78
N ILE A 100 -14.30 3.18 -4.56
CA ILE A 100 -13.21 2.18 -4.58
C ILE A 100 -12.02 2.56 -3.69
N THR A 101 -11.90 3.81 -3.25
CA THR A 101 -10.74 4.34 -2.51
C THR A 101 -10.37 3.47 -1.32
N ILE A 102 -11.26 3.35 -0.34
CA ILE A 102 -11.00 2.59 0.89
C ILE A 102 -10.74 1.10 0.58
N PRO A 103 -11.55 0.40 -0.24
CA PRO A 103 -11.28 -0.99 -0.61
C PRO A 103 -9.93 -1.20 -1.32
N LEU A 104 -9.55 -0.30 -2.22
CA LEU A 104 -8.31 -0.42 -2.99
C LEU A 104 -7.10 -0.17 -2.10
N GLU A 105 -7.12 0.89 -1.28
CA GLU A 105 -6.07 1.16 -0.30
C GLU A 105 -5.89 0.01 0.67
N THR A 106 -6.99 -0.58 1.14
CA THR A 106 -6.92 -1.73 2.07
C THR A 106 -6.30 -2.93 1.38
N ALA A 107 -6.74 -3.24 0.15
CA ALA A 107 -6.23 -4.36 -0.62
C ALA A 107 -4.74 -4.20 -0.96
N THR A 108 -4.28 -3.00 -1.29
CA THR A 108 -2.87 -2.73 -1.61
C THR A 108 -1.99 -2.75 -0.37
N LYS A 109 -2.41 -2.15 0.75
CA LYS A 109 -1.70 -2.24 2.04
C LYS A 109 -1.60 -3.70 2.52
N GLU A 110 -2.67 -4.47 2.41
CA GLU A 110 -2.65 -5.90 2.77
C GLU A 110 -1.68 -6.69 1.89
N THR A 111 -1.76 -6.51 0.56
CA THR A 111 -0.98 -7.30 -0.40
C THR A 111 0.50 -6.92 -0.43
N LEU A 112 0.82 -5.63 -0.36
CA LEU A 112 2.18 -5.10 -0.48
C LEU A 112 2.90 -4.93 0.87
N ILE A 113 2.19 -5.00 2.00
CA ILE A 113 2.81 -4.78 3.31
C ILE A 113 2.49 -5.95 4.24
N ALA A 114 1.20 -6.16 4.56
CA ALA A 114 0.83 -7.15 5.58
C ALA A 114 1.29 -8.56 5.22
N TRP A 115 1.12 -8.96 3.96
CA TRP A 115 1.52 -10.30 3.50
C TRP A 115 3.03 -10.56 3.65
N HIS A 116 3.84 -9.53 3.44
CA HIS A 116 5.30 -9.61 3.48
C HIS A 116 5.89 -9.12 4.81
N ALA A 117 5.06 -8.74 5.78
CA ALA A 117 5.49 -8.10 7.02
C ALA A 117 6.51 -8.95 7.80
N HIS A 118 6.38 -10.29 7.77
CA HIS A 118 7.33 -11.19 8.40
C HIS A 118 8.74 -11.11 7.77
N ILE A 119 8.82 -11.03 6.43
CA ILE A 119 10.07 -10.90 5.69
C ILE A 119 10.69 -9.52 5.94
N LEU A 120 9.86 -8.46 5.92
CA LEU A 120 10.32 -7.11 6.23
C LEU A 120 10.93 -7.06 7.64
N ARG A 121 10.23 -7.59 8.64
CA ARG A 121 10.73 -7.63 10.03
C ARG A 121 12.02 -8.42 10.18
N ALA A 122 12.16 -9.55 9.48
CA ALA A 122 13.39 -10.34 9.51
C ALA A 122 14.62 -9.57 9.01
N GLN A 123 14.44 -8.61 8.11
CA GLN A 123 15.51 -7.75 7.60
C GLN A 123 15.95 -6.69 8.62
N PHE A 124 15.18 -6.44 9.68
CA PHE A 124 15.41 -5.31 10.59
C PHE A 124 16.76 -5.36 11.30
N GLN A 125 17.20 -6.54 11.78
CA GLN A 125 18.50 -6.67 12.45
C GLN A 125 19.64 -6.29 11.51
N ASP A 126 19.63 -6.78 10.28
CA ASP A 126 20.67 -6.48 9.31
C ASP A 126 20.74 -4.98 9.02
N LEU A 127 19.60 -4.29 8.88
CA LEU A 127 19.59 -2.84 8.65
C LEU A 127 20.14 -2.08 9.85
N LEU A 128 19.85 -2.56 11.06
CA LEU A 128 20.32 -1.96 12.29
C LEU A 128 21.82 -2.19 12.51
N ASP A 129 22.32 -3.39 12.20
CA ASP A 129 23.74 -3.76 12.31
C ASP A 129 24.61 -2.99 11.31
N ASN A 130 24.08 -2.71 10.12
CA ASN A 130 24.79 -1.97 9.06
C ASN A 130 24.50 -0.46 9.08
N GLU A 131 23.77 0.04 10.09
CA GLU A 131 23.42 1.46 10.24
C GLU A 131 22.69 2.06 9.01
N TYR A 132 21.87 1.26 8.32
CA TYR A 132 21.09 1.70 7.15
C TYR A 132 19.83 2.49 7.57
N GLU A 133 20.04 3.70 8.09
CA GLU A 133 18.98 4.54 8.67
C GLU A 133 17.81 4.82 7.73
N GLU A 134 18.08 5.10 6.45
CA GLU A 134 17.03 5.38 5.45
C GLU A 134 16.13 4.17 5.20
N ASP A 135 16.72 2.97 5.11
CA ASP A 135 15.98 1.73 4.88
C ASP A 135 15.21 1.30 6.15
N MET A 136 15.75 1.57 7.34
CA MET A 136 15.01 1.42 8.58
C MET A 136 13.79 2.35 8.62
N ALA A 137 13.96 3.64 8.35
CA ALA A 137 12.86 4.60 8.33
C ALA A 137 11.76 4.18 7.34
N ARG A 138 12.15 3.70 6.16
CA ARG A 138 11.24 3.12 5.16
C ARG A 138 10.48 1.91 5.67
N MET A 139 11.16 0.97 6.33
CA MET A 139 10.51 -0.19 6.95
C MET A 139 9.47 0.22 7.99
N PHE A 140 9.82 1.18 8.86
CA PHE A 140 8.89 1.74 9.86
C PHE A 140 7.68 2.40 9.18
N ASN A 141 7.90 3.21 8.14
CA ASN A 141 6.84 3.88 7.40
C ASN A 141 5.87 2.88 6.77
N LEU A 142 6.37 1.84 6.10
CA LEU A 142 5.54 0.79 5.52
C LEU A 142 4.73 0.05 6.59
N LEU A 143 5.39 -0.46 7.63
CA LEU A 143 4.72 -1.25 8.67
C LEU A 143 3.76 -0.41 9.53
N SER A 144 3.94 0.92 9.62
CA SER A 144 2.97 1.80 10.28
C SER A 144 1.61 1.86 9.57
N ARG A 145 1.54 1.49 8.30
CA ARG A 145 0.31 1.52 7.49
C ARG A 145 -0.61 0.32 7.72
N ILE A 146 -0.18 -0.68 8.51
CA ILE A 146 -0.98 -1.87 8.82
C ILE A 146 -1.25 -1.98 10.33
N PRO A 147 -2.39 -2.56 10.75
CA PRO A 147 -2.70 -2.76 12.16
C PRO A 147 -1.61 -3.57 12.88
N ASN A 148 -1.16 -3.09 14.03
CA ASN A 148 -0.12 -3.73 14.85
C ASN A 148 1.19 -4.03 14.09
N GLY A 149 1.48 -3.30 13.02
CA GLY A 149 2.63 -3.56 12.15
C GLY A 149 3.98 -3.37 12.85
N LEU A 150 4.05 -2.41 13.77
CA LEU A 150 5.26 -1.99 14.49
C LEU A 150 5.52 -2.72 15.81
N ASP A 151 4.53 -3.41 16.38
CA ASP A 151 4.67 -4.02 17.71
C ASP A 151 5.85 -5.01 17.80
N PRO A 152 6.08 -5.88 16.79
CA PRO A 152 7.23 -6.77 16.82
C PRO A 152 8.57 -6.04 16.75
N LEU A 153 8.66 -4.99 15.90
CA LEU A 153 9.85 -4.16 15.77
C LEU A 153 10.20 -3.45 17.08
N ARG A 154 9.20 -2.93 17.79
CA ARG A 154 9.40 -2.30 19.11
C ARG A 154 9.97 -3.29 20.11
N ARG A 155 9.39 -4.49 20.21
CA ARG A 155 9.86 -5.54 21.12
C ARG A 155 11.29 -5.97 20.82
N GLU A 156 11.62 -6.09 19.54
CA GLU A 156 12.95 -6.51 19.08
C GLU A 156 14.01 -5.43 19.35
N PHE A 157 13.66 -4.17 19.09
CA PHE A 157 14.50 -3.02 19.41
C PHE A 157 14.71 -2.88 20.93
N GLU A 158 13.65 -3.01 21.73
CA GLU A 158 13.75 -3.03 23.20
C GLU A 158 14.64 -4.17 23.72
N ALA A 159 14.47 -5.39 23.19
CA ALA A 159 15.28 -6.54 23.59
C ALA A 159 16.76 -6.30 23.29
N ARG A 160 17.07 -5.72 22.12
CA ARG A 160 18.43 -5.36 21.75
C ARG A 160 18.99 -4.23 22.61
N LEU A 161 18.19 -3.22 22.92
CA LEU A 161 18.57 -2.16 23.84
C LEU A 161 18.74 -2.67 25.28
N ARG A 162 18.06 -3.74 25.71
CA ARG A 162 18.36 -4.39 26.99
C ARG A 162 19.68 -5.16 26.93
N LYS A 163 19.94 -5.86 25.83
CA LYS A 163 21.21 -6.58 25.59
C LYS A 163 22.41 -5.63 25.48
N ALA A 164 22.24 -4.51 24.79
CA ALA A 164 23.23 -3.43 24.66
C ALA A 164 23.22 -2.48 25.87
N GLY A 165 22.11 -2.37 26.59
CA GLY A 165 21.94 -1.56 27.79
C GLY A 165 22.56 -2.19 29.04
N LEU A 166 22.79 -3.51 29.01
CA LEU A 166 23.78 -4.17 29.87
C LEU A 166 25.23 -3.70 29.58
N SER A 167 25.46 -2.92 28.51
CA SER A 167 26.71 -2.19 28.24
C SER A 167 26.55 -0.65 28.19
N GLY A 168 25.35 -0.09 28.35
CA GLY A 168 25.14 1.36 28.29
C GLY A 168 23.68 1.77 28.42
N VAL A 169 23.23 1.99 29.65
CA VAL A 169 21.93 2.58 29.98
C VAL A 169 21.85 3.98 29.36
N PHE A 170 20.79 4.25 28.57
CA PHE A 170 20.19 5.56 28.17
C PHE A 170 19.89 5.66 26.65
N ASN A 171 18.70 6.22 26.32
CA ASN A 171 18.23 6.73 25.00
C ASN A 171 17.31 5.86 24.09
N ALA A 172 16.59 4.87 24.64
CA ALA A 172 15.62 4.07 23.89
C ALA A 172 14.48 4.90 23.27
N ASP A 173 13.81 5.71 24.10
CA ASP A 173 12.63 6.49 23.68
C ASP A 173 12.99 7.61 22.71
N SER A 174 14.11 8.29 22.91
CA SER A 174 14.52 9.42 22.09
C SER A 174 14.96 9.04 20.67
N ARG A 175 15.46 7.80 20.45
CA ARG A 175 15.76 7.29 19.10
C ARG A 175 14.51 6.81 18.36
N LEU A 176 13.56 6.20 19.06
CA LEU A 176 12.26 5.85 18.47
C LEU A 176 11.48 7.11 18.08
N GLU A 177 11.57 8.20 18.86
CA GLU A 177 11.00 9.49 18.48
C GLU A 177 11.63 10.09 17.21
N LYS A 178 12.93 9.91 17.01
CA LYS A 178 13.64 10.36 15.78
C LYS A 178 13.27 9.54 14.55
N LEU A 179 12.84 8.28 14.74
CA LEU A 179 12.38 7.38 13.69
C LEU A 179 10.87 7.46 13.44
N LYS A 180 10.12 8.21 14.27
CA LYS A 180 8.72 8.52 13.96
C LYS A 180 8.73 9.29 12.63
N PRO A 181 7.96 8.87 11.61
CA PRO A 181 7.81 9.66 10.40
C PRO A 181 7.47 11.10 10.79
N ARG A 182 8.14 12.07 10.16
CA ARG A 182 7.61 13.43 10.08
C ARG A 182 6.26 13.28 9.41
N ILE A 183 5.20 13.22 10.20
CA ILE A 183 3.83 13.35 9.70
C ILE A 183 3.88 14.61 8.85
N PHE A 184 3.68 14.42 7.55
CA PHE A 184 3.62 15.51 6.61
C PHE A 184 2.44 16.36 7.06
N ASN A 185 2.75 17.48 7.71
CA ASN A 185 1.81 18.57 7.92
C ASN A 185 1.49 19.16 6.54
N GLY A 186 0.56 18.56 5.81
CA GLY A 186 -0.43 19.32 5.06
C GLY A 186 -1.64 19.46 6.00
N ALA A 187 -2.07 20.62 6.48
CA ALA A 187 -2.55 21.76 5.69
C ALA A 187 -3.35 21.23 4.50
N ILE A 188 -4.69 21.13 4.53
CA ILE A 188 -5.75 21.97 5.11
C ILE A 188 -6.93 21.05 5.47
#